data_AF-A0A974HX55-F1
#
_entry.id   AF-A0A974HX55-F1
#
_cell.length_a   1.000
_cell.length_b   1.000
_cell.length_c   1.000
_cell.angle_alpha   90.00
_cell.angle_beta   90.00
_cell.angle_gamma   90.00
#
_symmetry.space_group_name_H-M   'P 1'
#
loop_
_entity.id
_entity.type
_entity.pdbx_description
1 polymer ?
#
loop_
_entity_poly.entity_id
_entity_poly.type
_entity_poly.pdbx_seq_one_letter_code
_entity_poly.pdbx_strand_id
1 'polypeptide(L)'
;MRHPTQGTPVKLKHYATCDTSSVIYLLKCPCGTATDTTVSRHFNSAYHNQSQLRWAVVAVVTPSQRGGDTNKKLLQREAYWIKRLDTLQPKGMNDSWSVKCFL
;
A
#
# COMPACT_ATOMS: atom_id res chain seq x y z
N MET A 1 -3.45 -1.52 -25.78
CA MET A 1 -3.05 -2.14 -24.49
C MET A 1 -4.26 -2.05 -23.56
N ARG A 2 -4.95 -3.16 -23.28
CA ARG A 2 -6.18 -3.15 -22.48
C ARG A 2 -5.81 -3.13 -21.00
N HIS A 3 -5.99 -1.96 -20.37
CA HIS A 3 -5.89 -1.79 -18.93
C HIS A 3 -6.96 -2.67 -18.26
N PRO A 4 -6.65 -3.47 -17.21
CA PRO A 4 -7.69 -4.19 -16.48
C PRO A 4 -8.47 -3.16 -15.65
N THR A 5 -9.56 -2.67 -16.20
CA THR A 5 -10.44 -1.65 -15.58
C THR A 5 -11.40 -2.23 -14.53
N GLN A 6 -11.34 -3.54 -14.28
CA GLN A 6 -12.19 -4.20 -13.29
C GLN A 6 -11.33 -4.76 -12.16
N GLY A 7 -10.99 -3.89 -11.21
CA GLY A 7 -10.49 -4.32 -9.91
C GLY A 7 -11.57 -5.10 -9.16
N THR A 8 -11.17 -6.11 -8.38
CA THR A 8 -12.11 -6.82 -7.51
C THR A 8 -12.50 -5.92 -6.33
N PRO A 9 -13.79 -5.62 -6.11
CA PRO A 9 -14.22 -4.84 -4.96
C PRO A 9 -13.84 -5.52 -3.64
N VAL A 10 -13.12 -4.82 -2.76
CA VAL A 10 -12.78 -5.30 -1.41
C VAL A 10 -13.73 -4.62 -0.42
N LYS A 11 -14.63 -5.40 0.20
CA LYS A 11 -15.54 -4.89 1.24
C LYS A 11 -14.80 -4.77 2.56
N LEU A 12 -14.65 -3.55 3.07
CA LEU A 12 -14.13 -3.28 4.40
C LEU A 12 -15.26 -3.40 5.43
N LYS A 13 -14.97 -4.04 6.57
CA LYS A 13 -15.92 -4.21 7.68
C LYS A 13 -15.70 -3.22 8.83
N HIS A 14 -14.70 -2.32 8.72
CA HIS A 14 -14.26 -1.44 9.80
C HIS A 14 -14.01 -0.03 9.28
N TYR A 15 -14.30 0.97 10.12
CA TYR A 15 -13.90 2.36 9.89
C TYR A 15 -12.41 2.53 10.22
N ALA A 16 -11.66 3.22 9.37
CA ALA A 16 -10.23 3.45 9.55
C ALA A 16 -9.89 4.90 9.17
N THR A 17 -9.14 5.58 10.04
CA THR A 17 -8.52 6.90 9.82
C THR A 17 -7.03 6.73 9.51
N CYS A 18 -6.31 7.80 9.19
CA CYS A 18 -4.85 7.76 9.03
C CYS A 18 -4.08 7.32 10.28
N ASP A 19 -4.72 7.37 11.46
CA ASP A 19 -4.12 7.03 12.75
C ASP A 19 -4.39 5.58 13.16
N THR A 20 -5.13 4.81 12.33
CA THR A 20 -5.48 3.44 12.67
C THR A 20 -4.23 2.55 12.54
N SER A 21 -3.90 1.81 13.61
CA SER A 21 -2.82 0.84 13.60
C SER A 21 -3.28 -0.51 13.04
N SER A 22 -2.34 -1.37 12.64
CA SER A 22 -2.61 -2.73 12.15
C SER A 22 -3.47 -2.81 10.87
N VAL A 23 -3.41 -1.79 10.01
CA VAL A 23 -4.06 -1.79 8.69
C VAL A 23 -3.02 -1.62 7.59
N ILE A 24 -3.30 -2.21 6.43
CA ILE A 24 -2.50 -1.99 5.23
C ILE A 24 -3.16 -0.84 4.45
N TYR A 25 -2.49 0.29 4.43
CA TYR A 25 -2.88 1.42 3.61
C TYR A 25 -2.28 1.29 2.22
N LEU A 26 -3.03 1.70 1.20
CA LEU A 26 -2.45 2.20 -0.03
C LEU A 26 -2.16 3.68 0.18
N LEU A 27 -0.99 4.00 0.75
CA LEU A 27 -0.56 5.39 0.90
C LEU A 27 0.03 5.90 -0.41
N LYS A 28 -0.33 7.14 -0.71
CA LYS A 28 0.33 7.99 -1.68
C LYS A 28 0.66 9.26 -0.83
N CYS A 29 1.85 9.83 -1.00
CA CYS A 29 2.57 10.68 -0.02
C CYS A 29 2.09 12.15 0.10
N PRO A 30 2.06 12.75 1.30
CA PRO A 30 1.95 14.20 1.50
C PRO A 30 3.33 14.90 1.48
N CYS A 31 3.32 16.17 1.06
CA CYS A 31 4.49 16.97 0.66
C CYS A 31 5.68 17.02 1.62
N GLY A 32 6.88 17.07 1.02
CA GLY A 32 8.14 17.46 1.65
C GLY A 32 9.33 16.97 0.82
N THR A 33 9.66 17.67 -0.26
CA THR A 33 10.97 17.75 -0.98
C THR A 33 11.93 16.54 -1.04
N ALA A 34 11.46 15.31 -0.85
CA ALA A 34 12.29 14.12 -0.80
C ALA A 34 11.93 13.21 -1.98
N THR A 35 12.77 13.17 -3.01
CA THR A 35 12.71 12.18 -4.11
C THR A 35 13.01 10.74 -3.66
N ASP A 36 13.19 10.57 -2.36
CA ASP A 36 13.61 9.39 -1.62
C ASP A 36 12.54 8.30 -1.70
N THR A 37 11.27 8.69 -1.84
CA THR A 37 10.17 7.74 -2.09
C THR A 37 9.78 7.75 -3.57
N THR A 38 9.37 6.59 -4.06
CA THR A 38 8.81 6.39 -5.40
C THR A 38 7.62 7.30 -5.68
N VAL A 39 6.77 7.51 -4.68
CA VAL A 39 5.57 8.34 -4.81
C VAL A 39 5.97 9.80 -4.99
N SER A 40 6.83 10.33 -4.12
CA SER A 40 7.32 11.72 -4.25
C SER A 40 8.02 11.96 -5.58
N ARG A 41 8.86 11.01 -6.00
CA ARG A 41 9.56 11.06 -7.30
C ARG A 41 8.58 11.11 -8.48
N HIS A 42 7.56 10.28 -8.47
CA HIS A 42 6.53 10.24 -9.52
C HIS A 42 5.71 11.53 -9.58
N PHE A 43 5.29 12.10 -8.44
CA PHE A 43 4.55 13.36 -8.45
C PHE A 43 5.39 14.51 -8.99
N ASN A 44 6.67 14.54 -8.63
CA ASN A 44 7.59 15.55 -9.13
C ASN A 44 7.83 15.40 -10.64
N SER A 45 8.10 14.18 -11.12
CA SER A 45 8.39 13.95 -12.54
C SER A 45 7.17 14.04 -13.46
N ALA A 46 5.98 13.73 -12.94
CA ALA A 46 4.72 13.79 -13.68
C ALA A 46 3.92 15.10 -13.43
N TYR A 47 4.50 16.06 -12.71
CA TYR A 47 3.89 17.35 -12.37
C TYR A 47 2.49 17.24 -11.73
N HIS A 48 2.32 16.26 -10.83
CA HIS A 48 1.07 16.08 -10.11
C HIS A 48 0.99 16.97 -8.87
N ASN A 49 -0.21 17.47 -8.58
CA ASN A 49 -0.52 18.18 -7.35
C ASN A 49 -0.90 17.19 -6.23
N GLN A 50 -0.54 17.51 -4.98
CA GLN A 50 -0.90 16.69 -3.80
C GLN A 50 -2.41 16.47 -3.65
N SER A 51 -3.26 17.38 -4.13
CA SER A 51 -4.71 17.21 -4.13
C SER A 51 -5.21 16.08 -5.05
N GLN A 52 -4.38 15.58 -5.98
CA GLN A 52 -4.69 14.44 -6.85
C GLN A 52 -4.43 13.09 -6.16
N LEU A 53 -3.87 13.12 -4.96
CA LEU A 53 -3.62 11.95 -4.14
C LEU A 53 -4.92 11.30 -3.71
N ARG A 54 -5.00 9.97 -3.83
CA ARG A 54 -6.09 9.15 -3.32
C ARG A 54 -5.49 7.98 -2.56
N TRP A 55 -6.14 7.60 -1.47
CA TRP A 55 -5.74 6.48 -0.62
C TRP A 55 -6.96 5.64 -0.29
N ALA A 56 -6.71 4.36 0.03
CA ALA A 56 -7.73 3.43 0.50
C ALA A 56 -7.09 2.39 1.41
N VAL A 57 -7.89 1.82 2.33
CA VAL A 57 -7.49 0.65 3.11
C VAL A 57 -7.77 -0.60 2.28
N VAL A 58 -6.77 -1.48 2.14
CA VAL A 58 -6.92 -2.74 1.40
C VAL A 58 -7.13 -3.94 2.32
N ALA A 59 -6.68 -3.85 3.58
CA ALA A 59 -6.93 -4.86 4.59
C ALA A 59 -6.80 -4.32 6.01
N VAL A 60 -7.59 -4.89 6.90
CA VAL A 60 -7.43 -4.77 8.35
C VAL A 60 -6.83 -6.08 8.85
N VAL A 61 -5.70 -6.00 9.58
CA VAL A 61 -5.04 -7.17 10.17
C VAL A 61 -5.44 -7.26 11.64
N THR A 62 -6.14 -8.32 12.01
CA THR A 62 -6.50 -8.55 13.40
C THR A 62 -5.30 -9.09 14.19
N PRO A 63 -4.96 -8.51 15.35
CA PRO A 63 -3.97 -9.08 16.25
C PRO A 63 -4.38 -10.50 16.66
N SER A 64 -3.44 -11.42 16.79
CA SER A 64 -3.75 -12.75 17.34
C SER A 64 -3.98 -12.66 18.84
N GLN A 65 -5.03 -13.31 19.33
CA GLN A 65 -5.35 -13.36 20.76
C GLN A 65 -4.26 -14.06 21.60
N ARG A 66 -3.45 -14.93 20.99
CA ARG A 66 -2.37 -15.68 21.68
C ARG A 66 -0.99 -15.02 21.55
N GLY A 67 -0.93 -13.75 21.15
CA GLY A 67 0.33 -13.09 20.82
C GLY A 67 0.92 -13.58 19.49
N GLY A 68 2.06 -13.03 19.10
CA GLY A 68 2.74 -13.28 17.83
C GLY A 68 3.33 -12.00 17.22
N ASP A 69 4.25 -12.15 16.27
CA ASP A 69 4.88 -11.00 15.62
C ASP A 69 3.91 -10.34 14.63
N THR A 70 3.25 -9.26 15.09
CA THR A 70 2.35 -8.44 14.27
C THR A 70 3.07 -7.81 13.09
N ASN A 71 4.34 -7.43 13.23
CA ASN A 71 5.13 -6.85 12.14
C ASN A 71 5.37 -7.89 11.04
N LYS A 72 5.73 -9.13 11.41
CA LYS A 72 5.85 -10.23 10.44
C LYS A 72 4.55 -10.44 9.67
N LYS A 73 3.39 -10.41 10.34
CA LYS A 73 2.08 -10.51 9.69
C LYS A 73 1.77 -9.33 8.76
N LEU A 74 2.10 -8.11 9.17
CA LEU A 74 1.92 -6.92 8.34
C LEU A 74 2.78 -7.01 7.08
N LEU A 75 4.07 -7.37 7.21
CA LEU A 75 4.98 -7.55 6.07
C LEU A 75 4.51 -8.66 5.11
N GLN A 76 3.98 -9.77 5.63
CA GLN A 76 3.39 -10.82 4.80
C GLN A 76 2.16 -10.33 4.03
N ARG A 77 1.30 -9.52 4.67
CA ARG A 77 0.12 -8.94 4.04
C ARG A 77 0.47 -7.86 3.02
N GLU A 78 1.49 -7.05 3.30
CA GLU A 78 2.05 -6.09 2.35
C GLU A 78 2.56 -6.80 1.09
N ALA A 79 3.43 -7.80 1.23
CA ALA A 79 3.95 -8.59 0.11
C ALA A 79 2.82 -9.23 -0.72
N TYR A 80 1.79 -9.75 -0.05
CA TYR A 80 0.60 -10.28 -0.69
C TYR A 80 -0.14 -9.23 -1.54
N TRP A 81 -0.39 -8.04 -0.98
CA TRP A 81 -1.14 -6.99 -1.67
C TRP A 81 -0.33 -6.33 -2.80
N ILE A 82 0.99 -6.16 -2.65
CA ILE A 82 1.85 -5.66 -3.73
C ILE A 82 1.74 -6.57 -4.94
N LYS A 83 1.87 -7.90 -4.73
CA LYS A 83 1.75 -8.89 -5.79
C LYS A 83 0.32 -8.99 -6.35
N ARG A 84 -0.70 -9.00 -5.49
CA ARG A 84 -2.10 -9.16 -5.89
C ARG A 84 -2.63 -7.98 -6.70
N LEU A 85 -2.19 -6.77 -6.40
CA LEU A 85 -2.64 -5.55 -7.08
C LEU A 85 -1.71 -5.12 -8.23
N ASP A 86 -0.64 -5.88 -8.51
CA ASP A 86 0.38 -5.59 -9.52
C ASP A 86 0.94 -4.15 -9.39
N THR A 87 1.31 -3.76 -8.17
CA THR A 87 1.71 -2.37 -7.87
C THR A 87 3.22 -2.12 -7.94
N LEU A 88 4.00 -3.05 -8.51
CA LEU A 88 5.43 -2.86 -8.75
C LEU A 88 5.68 -1.92 -9.93
N GLN A 89 6.79 -1.19 -9.89
CA GLN A 89 7.26 -0.42 -11.05
C GLN A 89 7.47 -1.35 -12.27
N PRO A 90 7.17 -0.89 -13.50
CA PRO A 90 6.74 0.46 -13.86
C PRO A 90 5.21 0.70 -13.79
N LYS A 91 4.41 -0.34 -13.52
CA LYS A 91 2.94 -0.23 -13.55
C LYS A 91 2.35 0.41 -12.29
N GLY A 92 3.00 0.21 -11.14
CA GLY A 92 2.69 0.86 -9.89
C GLY A 92 3.87 1.60 -9.30
N MET A 93 3.80 1.93 -8.02
CA MET A 93 4.77 2.79 -7.34
C MET A 93 5.62 2.02 -6.30
N ASN A 94 5.53 0.70 -6.19
CA ASN A 94 6.42 -0.07 -5.31
C ASN A 94 7.71 -0.43 -6.05
N ASP A 95 8.88 -0.11 -5.47
CA ASP A 95 10.19 -0.43 -6.05
C ASP A 95 10.50 -1.92 -6.03
N SER A 96 10.08 -2.60 -4.96
CA SER A 96 10.34 -4.01 -4.76
C SER A 96 9.25 -4.63 -3.88
N TRP A 97 9.26 -5.96 -3.83
CA TRP A 97 8.50 -6.74 -2.85
C TRP A 97 9.44 -7.80 -2.28
N SER A 98 9.23 -8.20 -1.02
CA SER A 98 10.10 -9.16 -0.34
C SER A 98 9.29 -10.32 0.22
N VAL A 99 9.80 -11.53 0.01
CA VAL A 99 9.28 -12.76 0.63
C VAL A 99 10.03 -13.17 1.90
N LYS A 100 11.01 -12.37 2.35
CA LYS A 100 11.78 -12.68 3.57
C LYS A 100 10.91 -12.81 4.81
N CYS A 101 9.75 -12.15 4.82
CA CYS A 101 8.76 -12.26 5.89
C CYS A 101 8.08 -13.65 5.98
N PHE A 102 8.30 -14.56 5.02
CA PHE A 102 7.81 -15.94 5.04
C PHE A 102 8.87 -16.96 5.48
N LEU A 103 10.12 -16.54 5.61
CA LEU A 103 11.22 -17.34 6.16
C LEU A 103 11.28 -17.15 7.69
#